data_AF-A0A137PAE2-F1
#
_entry.id   AF-A0A137PAE2-F1
#
_cell.length_a   1.000
_cell.length_b   1.000
_cell.length_c   1.000
_cell.angle_alpha   90.00
_cell.angle_beta   90.00
_cell.angle_gamma   90.00
#
_symmetry.space_group_name_H-M   'P 1'
#
loop_
_entity.id
_entity.type
_entity.pdbx_description
1 polymer ?
#
loop_
_entity_poly.entity_id
_entity_poly.type
_entity_poly.pdbx_seq_one_letter_code
_entity_poly.pdbx_strand_id
1 'polypeptide(L)'
;MNQLIKSSLPSGYNEEEENSRPSQEEIQETADRTRNALEKLVNKKISAAQPKNVVKKESEANYFRYTPAQQGANFNSGAQQRIIKVVEMKADPFEPPKFKHKKVPTGPGSPPAPVLHSPPRKVTAQEQKDWIIPPCLQDVQINDKFALFSESLYTAARISREEVKQRNSLQHKMAEKEKMKKEENLRELAQKARENRAGFSNQQASKSDESNSEYDSEEDSFSKMKERDELRRQKQKEREKEYRLSKMGSEARTKYLSRNDNRDISEKISLGLARPTASKDSLMDSRLFNQVEGIASGFRDDDAYNIYDKPLFSGSTANSIYKPTRNTDDYEDQEGVNNMLKQDRFGANLSSRGFKGADPSQSRSGPVEFQKEMSFADPFQLEEFSNELSKKRPAEDSDSNPNKR
;
A
#
# COMPACT_ATOMS: atom_id res chain seq x y z
N MET A 1 -52.82 30.89 -24.60
CA MET A 1 -51.98 31.02 -25.81
C MET A 1 -51.99 32.46 -26.34
N ASN A 2 -53.16 33.07 -26.56
CA ASN A 2 -53.28 34.42 -27.13
C ASN A 2 -52.65 35.56 -26.30
N GLN A 3 -52.62 35.47 -24.96
CA GLN A 3 -51.98 36.50 -24.12
C GLN A 3 -50.44 36.48 -24.18
N LEU A 4 -49.82 35.29 -24.30
CA LEU A 4 -48.35 35.15 -24.41
C LEU A 4 -47.82 35.64 -25.77
N ILE A 5 -48.62 35.42 -26.83
CA ILE A 5 -48.30 35.93 -28.18
C ILE A 5 -48.37 37.46 -28.18
N LYS A 6 -49.35 38.06 -27.51
CA LYS A 6 -49.46 39.52 -27.36
C LYS A 6 -48.25 40.10 -26.63
N SER A 7 -47.74 39.46 -25.57
CA SER A 7 -46.55 39.95 -24.86
C SER A 7 -45.23 39.82 -25.64
N SER A 8 -45.16 38.97 -26.67
CA SER A 8 -43.97 38.82 -27.52
C SER A 8 -43.92 39.81 -28.70
N LEU A 9 -45.04 40.45 -29.01
CA LEU A 9 -45.11 41.43 -30.08
C LEU A 9 -44.65 42.80 -29.55
N PRO A 10 -43.82 43.54 -30.30
CA PRO A 10 -43.47 44.90 -29.91
C PRO A 10 -44.73 45.77 -29.86
N SER A 11 -44.87 46.60 -28.81
CA SER A 11 -45.89 47.65 -28.83
C SER A 11 -45.57 48.63 -29.96
N GLY A 12 -46.59 49.10 -30.67
CA GLY A 12 -46.42 49.97 -31.83
C GLY A 12 -45.78 51.33 -31.46
N TYR A 13 -45.21 52.01 -32.46
CA TYR A 13 -44.55 53.33 -32.30
C TYR A 13 -45.49 54.50 -31.94
N ASN A 14 -46.79 54.26 -31.76
CA ASN A 14 -47.79 55.32 -31.61
C ASN A 14 -48.52 55.21 -30.27
N GLU A 15 -47.78 55.38 -29.17
CA GLU A 15 -48.28 55.43 -27.79
C GLU A 15 -47.45 56.47 -26.99
N GLU A 16 -47.30 57.69 -27.53
CA GLU A 16 -46.53 58.77 -26.87
C GLU A 16 -47.20 59.25 -25.57
N GLU A 17 -48.53 59.15 -25.45
CA GLU A 17 -49.26 59.51 -24.22
C GLU A 17 -49.17 58.41 -23.14
N GLU A 18 -49.12 57.12 -23.52
CA GLU A 18 -49.06 56.00 -22.57
C GLU A 18 -47.65 55.75 -22.00
N ASN A 19 -46.59 56.15 -22.71
CA ASN A 19 -45.20 56.07 -22.22
C ASN A 19 -44.72 57.38 -21.55
N SER A 20 -45.65 58.15 -21.00
CA SER A 20 -45.33 59.36 -20.25
C SER A 20 -44.79 59.04 -18.85
N ARG A 21 -43.98 59.94 -18.29
CA ARG A 21 -43.58 59.83 -16.88
C ARG A 21 -44.84 60.04 -16.02
N PRO A 22 -44.99 59.29 -14.91
CA PRO A 22 -46.07 59.54 -13.95
C PRO A 22 -46.10 61.00 -13.51
N SER A 23 -47.27 61.48 -13.10
CA SER A 23 -47.42 62.86 -12.66
C SER A 23 -46.56 63.15 -11.42
N GLN A 24 -46.22 64.42 -11.22
CA GLN A 24 -45.38 64.82 -10.08
C GLN A 24 -46.03 64.47 -8.73
N GLU A 25 -47.36 64.52 -8.65
CA GLU A 25 -48.12 64.16 -7.45
C GLU A 25 -48.05 62.65 -7.15
N GLU A 26 -48.21 61.80 -8.17
CA GLU A 26 -48.08 60.34 -8.03
C GLU A 26 -46.67 59.91 -7.64
N ILE A 27 -45.65 60.60 -8.17
CA ILE A 27 -44.25 60.38 -7.80
C ILE A 27 -44.05 60.72 -6.32
N GLN A 28 -44.58 61.86 -5.85
CA GLN A 28 -44.48 62.26 -4.45
C GLN A 28 -45.22 61.29 -3.54
N GLU A 29 -46.46 60.91 -3.87
CA GLU A 29 -47.24 59.96 -3.08
C GLU A 29 -46.52 58.60 -2.98
N THR A 30 -46.00 58.10 -4.10
CA THR A 30 -45.24 56.84 -4.15
C THR A 30 -43.93 56.94 -3.37
N ALA A 31 -43.23 58.08 -3.48
CA ALA A 31 -42.01 58.34 -2.74
C ALA A 31 -42.27 58.39 -1.23
N ASP A 32 -43.33 59.07 -0.80
CA ASP A 32 -43.71 59.19 0.61
C ASP A 32 -44.16 57.85 1.18
N ARG A 33 -44.98 57.10 0.44
CA ARG A 33 -45.40 55.74 0.79
C ARG A 33 -44.20 54.80 0.95
N THR A 34 -43.26 54.84 0.01
CA THR A 34 -42.05 54.00 0.01
C THR A 34 -41.09 54.43 1.12
N ARG A 35 -40.87 55.73 1.31
CA ARG A 35 -40.04 56.28 2.39
C ARG A 35 -40.57 55.84 3.75
N ASN A 36 -41.86 56.01 4.00
CA ASN A 36 -42.50 55.58 5.25
C ASN A 36 -42.38 54.07 5.48
N ALA A 37 -42.47 53.26 4.43
CA ALA A 37 -42.28 51.81 4.55
C ALA A 37 -40.83 51.43 4.87
N LEU A 38 -39.87 52.07 4.20
CA LEU A 38 -38.43 51.83 4.42
C LEU A 38 -37.98 52.33 5.78
N GLU A 39 -38.45 53.49 6.23
CA GLU A 39 -38.17 54.03 7.57
C GLU A 39 -38.62 53.06 8.67
N LYS A 40 -39.80 52.45 8.54
CA LYS A 40 -40.27 51.41 9.49
C LYS A 40 -39.32 50.22 9.54
N LEU A 41 -38.82 49.75 8.39
CA LEU A 41 -37.88 48.63 8.32
C LEU A 41 -36.50 49.00 8.88
N VAL A 42 -36.02 50.21 8.59
CA VAL A 42 -34.74 50.73 9.07
C VAL A 42 -34.79 50.93 10.59
N ASN A 43 -35.84 51.55 11.13
CA ASN A 43 -36.04 51.72 12.57
C ASN A 43 -36.11 50.37 13.30
N LYS A 44 -36.71 49.34 12.69
CA LYS A 44 -36.69 47.97 13.23
C LYS A 44 -35.27 47.38 13.27
N LYS A 45 -34.43 47.65 12.28
CA LYS A 45 -33.01 47.20 12.27
C LYS A 45 -32.16 47.99 13.27
N ILE A 46 -32.34 49.31 13.34
CA ILE A 46 -31.61 50.19 14.27
C ILE A 46 -31.93 49.81 15.72
N SER A 47 -33.21 49.64 16.06
CA SER A 47 -33.62 49.22 17.41
C SER A 47 -33.09 47.84 17.80
N ALA A 48 -32.94 46.91 16.86
CA ALA A 48 -32.30 45.62 17.11
C ALA A 48 -30.78 45.73 17.33
N ALA A 49 -30.11 46.66 16.64
CA ALA A 49 -28.68 46.89 16.76
C ALA A 49 -28.30 47.64 18.06
N GLN A 50 -29.18 48.50 18.57
CA GLN A 50 -28.96 49.29 19.78
C GLN A 50 -29.96 48.94 20.91
N PRO A 51 -29.89 47.73 21.50
CA PRO A 51 -30.87 47.27 22.49
C PRO A 51 -30.85 48.05 23.81
N LYS A 52 -29.71 48.66 24.16
CA LYS A 52 -29.52 49.39 25.44
C LYS A 52 -29.98 50.85 25.38
N ASN A 53 -30.00 51.47 24.20
CA ASN A 53 -30.28 52.90 24.05
C ASN A 53 -31.76 53.21 23.83
N VAL A 54 -32.58 52.21 23.50
CA VAL A 54 -34.00 52.39 23.22
C VAL A 54 -34.81 52.09 24.46
N VAL A 55 -35.27 53.14 25.15
CA VAL A 55 -36.29 53.01 26.20
C VAL A 55 -37.57 52.51 25.55
N LYS A 56 -37.91 51.24 25.76
CA LYS A 56 -39.18 50.67 25.32
C LYS A 56 -40.30 51.34 26.13
N LYS A 57 -41.08 52.21 25.48
CA LYS A 57 -42.32 52.74 26.07
C LYS A 57 -43.34 51.60 26.14
N GLU A 58 -43.96 51.44 27.31
CA GLU A 58 -45.03 50.47 27.49
C GLU A 58 -46.20 50.83 26.55
N SER A 59 -46.67 49.84 25.77
CA SER A 59 -47.79 50.04 24.87
C SER A 59 -49.11 50.05 25.63
N GLU A 60 -50.04 50.91 25.20
CA GLU A 60 -51.36 51.02 25.82
C GLU A 60 -52.19 49.75 25.57
N ALA A 61 -53.06 49.42 26.53
CA ALA A 61 -53.88 48.21 26.47
C ALA A 61 -54.97 48.32 25.38
N ASN A 62 -54.99 47.37 24.45
CA ASN A 62 -55.95 47.32 23.35
C ASN A 62 -57.12 46.40 23.67
N TYR A 63 -58.35 46.79 23.30
CA TYR A 63 -59.55 45.97 23.46
C TYR A 63 -60.04 45.48 22.09
N PHE A 64 -60.13 44.16 21.93
CA PHE A 64 -60.62 43.51 20.72
C PHE A 64 -61.96 42.85 20.96
N ARG A 65 -62.89 43.00 20.01
CA ARG A 65 -64.14 42.25 19.99
C ARG A 65 -63.94 41.01 19.11
N TYR A 66 -64.08 39.84 19.71
CA TYR A 66 -63.90 38.55 19.07
C TYR A 66 -65.23 37.81 18.98
N THR A 67 -65.59 37.38 17.78
CA THR A 67 -66.74 36.50 17.54
C THR A 67 -66.22 35.08 17.29
N PRO A 68 -66.43 34.12 18.21
CA PRO A 68 -66.01 32.75 18.01
C PRO A 68 -66.74 32.08 16.83
N ALA A 69 -66.02 31.26 16.06
CA ALA A 69 -66.59 30.51 14.94
C ALA A 69 -67.50 29.34 15.40
N GLN A 70 -67.16 28.72 16.53
CA GLN A 70 -68.02 27.73 17.18
C GLN A 70 -69.00 28.44 18.10
N GLN A 71 -70.28 28.37 17.76
CA GLN A 71 -71.38 28.94 18.54
C GLN A 71 -72.26 27.81 19.10
N GLY A 72 -72.64 27.93 20.36
CA GLY A 72 -73.55 27.01 21.02
C GLY A 72 -73.90 27.52 22.42
N ALA A 73 -75.08 27.18 22.92
CA ALA A 73 -75.55 27.65 24.23
C ALA A 73 -74.63 27.27 25.40
N ASN A 74 -73.87 26.18 25.24
CA ASN A 74 -72.91 25.68 26.24
C ASN A 74 -71.56 26.40 26.18
N PHE A 75 -71.31 27.24 25.18
CA PHE A 75 -70.05 27.97 25.01
C PHE A 75 -70.24 29.46 25.30
N ASN A 76 -69.18 30.08 25.84
CA ASN A 76 -69.14 31.52 26.10
C ASN A 76 -70.29 32.05 26.99
N SER A 77 -70.79 31.24 27.93
CA SER A 77 -71.92 31.58 28.80
C SER A 77 -73.16 32.07 28.03
N GLY A 78 -73.35 31.62 26.78
CA GLY A 78 -74.43 32.05 25.90
C GLY A 78 -74.21 33.38 25.17
N ALA A 79 -73.09 34.07 25.39
CA ALA A 79 -72.76 35.31 24.69
C ALA A 79 -72.23 35.02 23.28
N GLN A 80 -72.63 35.85 22.31
CA GLN A 80 -72.19 35.72 20.92
C GLN A 80 -70.75 36.21 20.69
N GLN A 81 -70.25 37.12 21.53
CA GLN A 81 -68.96 37.78 21.37
C GLN A 81 -68.19 37.83 22.68
N ARG A 82 -66.87 37.98 22.58
CA ARG A 82 -65.93 38.18 23.69
C ARG A 82 -65.22 39.50 23.50
N ILE A 83 -64.97 40.23 24.59
CA ILE A 83 -64.08 41.39 24.57
C ILE A 83 -62.77 40.96 25.20
N ILE A 84 -61.67 41.04 24.44
CA ILE A 84 -60.34 40.61 24.83
C ILE A 84 -59.48 41.85 25.04
N LYS A 85 -58.99 42.04 26.26
CA LYS A 85 -57.96 43.04 26.56
C LYS A 85 -56.59 42.42 26.31
N VAL A 86 -55.88 42.93 25.31
CA VAL A 86 -54.50 42.51 25.00
C VAL A 86 -53.55 43.56 25.54
N VAL A 87 -52.63 43.13 26.40
CA VAL A 87 -51.59 43.96 27.01
C VAL A 87 -50.24 43.35 26.67
N GLU A 88 -49.28 44.16 26.22
CA GLU A 88 -47.91 43.69 25.97
C GLU A 88 -47.23 43.37 27.30
N MET A 89 -46.69 42.16 27.43
CA MET A 89 -45.97 41.74 28.62
C MET A 89 -44.60 42.45 28.68
N LYS A 90 -44.29 43.09 29.81
CA LYS A 90 -43.00 43.72 30.05
C LYS A 90 -41.87 42.69 30.03
N ALA A 91 -40.92 42.85 29.11
CA ALA A 91 -39.77 41.96 28.96
C ALA A 91 -38.63 42.32 29.92
N ASP A 92 -37.92 41.32 30.43
CA ASP A 92 -36.73 41.52 31.28
C ASP A 92 -35.53 41.99 30.43
N PRO A 93 -34.88 43.11 30.77
CA PRO A 93 -33.72 43.61 30.03
C PRO A 93 -32.47 42.72 30.13
N PHE A 94 -32.38 41.81 31.11
CA PHE A 94 -31.24 40.92 31.31
C PHE A 94 -31.52 39.47 30.85
N GLU A 95 -32.71 39.20 30.33
CA GLU A 95 -33.04 37.86 29.83
C GLU A 95 -32.23 37.56 28.55
N PRO A 96 -31.50 36.43 28.51
CA PRO A 96 -30.77 36.03 27.31
C PRO A 96 -31.72 35.59 26.18
N PRO A 97 -31.25 35.52 24.92
CA PRO A 97 -32.07 35.05 23.80
C PRO A 97 -32.64 33.64 24.02
N LYS A 98 -33.98 33.53 24.04
CA LYS A 98 -34.70 32.29 24.38
C LYS A 98 -34.61 31.16 23.35
N PHE A 99 -34.41 31.48 22.06
CA PHE A 99 -34.52 30.51 20.96
C PHE A 99 -33.24 30.41 20.13
N LYS A 100 -32.90 29.19 19.69
CA LYS A 100 -31.81 28.92 18.75
C LYS A 100 -32.31 29.00 17.31
N HIS A 101 -31.52 29.60 16.42
CA HIS A 101 -31.85 29.66 14.99
C HIS A 101 -31.60 28.30 14.31
N LYS A 102 -32.57 27.80 13.55
CA LYS A 102 -32.43 26.61 12.70
C LYS A 102 -32.45 27.04 11.23
N LYS A 103 -31.42 26.66 10.46
CA LYS A 103 -31.36 26.94 9.02
C LYS A 103 -32.27 25.94 8.29
N VAL A 104 -33.25 26.46 7.58
CA VAL A 104 -34.13 25.70 6.69
C VAL A 104 -33.65 25.94 5.25
N PRO A 105 -33.68 24.94 4.35
CA PRO A 105 -33.47 25.18 2.94
C PRO A 105 -34.39 26.30 2.44
N THR A 106 -33.90 27.09 1.50
CA THR A 106 -34.73 28.11 0.84
C THR A 106 -35.93 27.43 0.19
N GLY A 107 -37.12 27.99 0.41
CA GLY A 107 -38.33 27.51 -0.27
C GLY A 107 -38.19 27.59 -1.80
N PRO A 108 -39.10 26.94 -2.54
CA PRO A 108 -39.14 27.12 -3.99
C PRO A 108 -39.27 28.61 -4.32
N GLY A 109 -38.55 29.06 -5.35
CA GLY A 109 -38.68 30.42 -5.85
C GLY A 109 -40.09 30.69 -6.41
N SER A 110 -40.32 31.93 -6.85
CA SER A 110 -41.47 32.20 -7.72
C SER A 110 -41.43 31.27 -8.95
N PRO A 111 -42.58 30.92 -9.54
CA PRO A 111 -42.60 30.12 -10.76
C PRO A 111 -41.67 30.75 -11.80
N PRO A 112 -40.88 29.96 -12.55
CA PRO A 112 -39.97 30.49 -13.54
C PRO A 112 -40.74 31.31 -14.56
N ALA A 113 -40.28 32.52 -14.83
CA ALA A 113 -40.91 33.40 -15.80
C ALA A 113 -40.90 32.73 -17.19
N PRO A 114 -41.97 32.88 -17.99
CA PRO A 114 -42.02 32.30 -19.33
C PRO A 114 -40.95 32.94 -20.21
N VAL A 115 -40.20 32.10 -20.91
CA VAL A 115 -39.14 32.54 -21.82
C VAL A 115 -39.77 32.83 -23.19
N LEU A 116 -39.91 34.11 -23.52
CA LEU A 116 -40.53 34.59 -24.77
C LEU A 116 -39.52 34.74 -25.91
N HIS A 117 -38.81 33.65 -26.25
CA HIS A 117 -37.93 33.66 -27.42
C HIS A 117 -38.71 33.74 -28.73
N SER A 118 -38.06 34.23 -29.78
CA SER A 118 -38.55 33.99 -31.13
C SER A 118 -38.54 32.49 -31.46
N PRO A 119 -39.36 32.03 -32.42
CA PRO A 119 -39.36 30.63 -32.84
C PRO A 119 -37.94 30.14 -33.18
N PRO A 120 -37.61 28.88 -32.87
CA PRO A 120 -36.25 28.37 -33.06
C PRO A 120 -35.86 28.47 -34.54
N ARG A 121 -34.72 29.12 -34.80
CA ARG A 121 -34.11 29.13 -36.13
C ARG A 121 -33.43 27.78 -36.35
N LYS A 122 -33.58 27.21 -37.54
CA LYS A 122 -32.90 25.96 -37.89
C LYS A 122 -31.41 26.24 -38.05
N VAL A 123 -30.58 25.56 -37.26
CA VAL A 123 -29.11 25.62 -37.37
C VAL A 123 -28.71 25.04 -38.73
N THR A 124 -27.82 25.73 -39.44
CA THR A 124 -27.30 25.22 -40.72
C THR A 124 -26.19 24.19 -40.47
N ALA A 125 -26.03 23.22 -41.37
CA ALA A 125 -24.95 22.23 -41.24
C ALA A 125 -23.55 22.86 -41.32
N GLN A 126 -23.41 24.04 -41.93
CA GLN A 126 -22.18 24.82 -41.96
C GLN A 126 -21.90 25.45 -40.59
N GLU A 127 -22.89 26.16 -40.03
CA GLU A 127 -22.80 26.73 -38.68
C GLU A 127 -22.47 25.66 -37.63
N GLN A 128 -23.12 24.50 -37.68
CA GLN A 128 -22.80 23.42 -36.76
C GLN A 128 -21.33 22.96 -36.86
N LYS A 129 -20.77 22.89 -38.09
CA LYS A 129 -19.37 22.50 -38.33
C LYS A 129 -18.38 23.56 -37.86
N ASP A 130 -18.68 24.83 -38.12
CA ASP A 130 -17.84 25.97 -37.73
C ASP A 130 -17.75 26.10 -36.20
N TRP A 131 -18.80 25.68 -35.49
CA TRP A 131 -18.85 25.64 -34.03
C TRP A 131 -18.38 24.31 -33.41
N ILE A 132 -17.83 23.38 -34.20
CA ILE A 132 -17.15 22.19 -33.64
C ILE A 132 -15.82 22.64 -33.04
N ILE A 133 -15.78 22.78 -31.71
CA ILE A 133 -14.57 23.09 -30.97
C ILE A 133 -13.67 21.83 -30.97
N PRO A 134 -12.43 21.91 -31.49
CA PRO A 134 -11.51 20.78 -31.43
C PRO A 134 -11.21 20.38 -29.99
N PRO A 135 -11.01 19.07 -29.71
CA PRO A 135 -10.59 18.64 -28.38
C PRO A 135 -9.24 19.30 -28.04
N CYS A 136 -9.10 19.73 -26.78
CA CYS A 136 -7.85 20.28 -26.30
C CYS A 136 -6.81 19.16 -26.20
N LEU A 137 -5.90 19.08 -27.19
CA LEU A 137 -4.73 18.22 -27.14
C LEU A 137 -3.69 18.91 -26.24
N GLN A 138 -3.47 18.33 -25.06
CA GLN A 138 -2.38 18.76 -24.18
C GLN A 138 -1.11 18.06 -24.66
N ASP A 139 -0.20 18.82 -25.26
CA ASP A 139 1.15 18.32 -25.51
C ASP A 139 1.85 18.13 -24.17
N VAL A 140 2.15 16.88 -23.82
CA VAL A 140 2.95 16.55 -22.63
C VAL A 140 4.37 17.03 -22.90
N GLN A 141 4.69 18.22 -22.41
CA GLN A 141 6.04 18.78 -22.48
C GLN A 141 6.98 18.01 -21.54
N ILE A 142 7.62 16.96 -22.08
CA ILE A 142 8.72 16.29 -21.39
C ILE A 142 9.98 17.15 -21.56
N ASN A 143 10.60 17.52 -20.45
CA ASN A 143 11.83 18.33 -20.47
C ASN A 143 13.03 17.48 -20.90
N ASP A 144 13.71 17.86 -21.98
CA ASP A 144 14.90 17.18 -22.52
C ASP A 144 16.04 17.01 -21.51
N LYS A 145 16.07 17.83 -20.46
CA LYS A 145 17.02 17.69 -19.34
C LYS A 145 16.91 16.33 -18.65
N PHE A 146 15.74 15.70 -18.63
CA PHE A 146 15.59 14.35 -18.07
C PHE A 146 16.32 13.29 -18.90
N ALA A 147 16.31 13.42 -20.23
CA ALA A 147 17.06 12.53 -21.12
C ALA A 147 18.57 12.71 -20.90
N LEU A 148 19.05 13.95 -20.91
CA LEU A 148 20.46 14.29 -20.66
C LEU A 148 20.93 13.81 -19.27
N PHE A 149 20.09 13.97 -18.25
CA PHE A 149 20.42 13.51 -16.90
C PHE A 149 20.53 11.99 -16.83
N SER A 150 19.58 11.27 -17.45
CA SER A 150 19.63 9.81 -17.49
C SER A 150 20.88 9.28 -18.20
N GLU A 151 21.27 9.89 -19.34
CA GLU A 151 22.49 9.55 -20.07
C GLU A 151 23.75 9.82 -19.24
N SER A 152 23.79 10.95 -18.52
CA SER A 152 24.91 11.29 -17.63
C SER A 152 25.09 10.27 -16.50
N LEU A 153 23.99 9.75 -15.95
CA LEU A 153 24.04 8.69 -14.93
C LEU A 153 24.49 7.35 -15.51
N TYR A 154 24.03 6.98 -16.71
CA TYR A 154 24.46 5.75 -17.37
C TYR A 154 25.96 5.77 -17.69
N THR A 155 26.47 6.89 -18.18
CA THR A 155 27.90 7.05 -18.49
C THR A 155 28.75 7.05 -17.22
N ALA A 156 28.34 7.80 -16.17
CA ALA A 156 29.01 7.79 -14.88
C ALA A 156 29.05 6.39 -14.24
N ALA A 157 27.93 5.66 -14.30
CA ALA A 157 27.84 4.29 -13.78
C ALA A 157 28.77 3.33 -14.54
N ARG A 158 28.87 3.46 -15.87
CA ARG A 158 29.79 2.67 -16.68
C ARG A 158 31.24 2.93 -16.28
N ILE A 159 31.65 4.19 -16.21
CA ILE A 159 33.02 4.59 -15.85
C ILE A 159 33.37 4.08 -14.45
N SER A 160 32.46 4.28 -13.47
CA SER A 160 32.68 3.83 -12.08
C SER A 160 32.88 2.31 -12.00
N ARG A 161 32.10 1.53 -12.75
CA ARG A 161 32.22 0.06 -12.79
C ARG A 161 33.53 -0.37 -13.46
N GLU A 162 33.92 0.28 -14.54
CA GLU A 162 35.19 0.01 -15.22
C GLU A 162 36.39 0.32 -14.34
N GLU A 163 36.38 1.45 -13.63
CA GLU A 163 37.43 1.83 -12.68
C GLU A 163 37.55 0.82 -11.53
N VAL A 164 36.43 0.45 -10.91
CA VAL A 164 36.41 -0.56 -9.83
C VAL A 164 36.93 -1.91 -10.33
N LYS A 165 36.54 -2.33 -11.54
CA LYS A 165 37.02 -3.58 -12.15
C LYS A 165 38.53 -3.54 -12.40
N GLN A 166 39.04 -2.44 -12.94
CA GLN A 166 40.47 -2.26 -13.18
C GLN A 166 41.24 -2.27 -11.86
N ARG A 167 40.78 -1.51 -10.85
CA ARG A 167 41.38 -1.47 -9.52
C ARG A 167 41.42 -2.84 -8.86
N ASN A 168 40.32 -3.59 -8.89
CA ASN A 168 40.26 -4.95 -8.34
C ASN A 168 41.21 -5.90 -9.08
N SER A 169 41.31 -5.80 -10.41
CA SER A 169 42.24 -6.63 -11.20
C SER A 169 43.71 -6.33 -10.86
N LEU A 170 44.06 -5.06 -10.63
CA LEU A 170 45.40 -4.65 -10.24
C LEU A 170 45.71 -5.08 -8.81
N GLN A 171 44.76 -4.92 -7.88
CA GLN A 171 44.91 -5.37 -6.50
C GLN A 171 45.11 -6.89 -6.43
N HIS A 172 44.37 -7.66 -7.22
CA HIS A 172 44.55 -9.11 -7.30
C HIS A 172 45.95 -9.48 -7.82
N LYS A 173 46.41 -8.85 -8.90
CA LYS A 173 47.76 -9.06 -9.44
C LYS A 173 48.87 -8.66 -8.46
N MET A 174 48.68 -7.56 -7.72
CA MET A 174 49.61 -7.13 -6.67
C MET A 174 49.66 -8.15 -5.53
N ALA A 175 48.50 -8.63 -5.06
CA ALA A 175 48.41 -9.64 -4.02
C ALA A 175 49.03 -10.98 -4.44
N GLU A 176 48.81 -11.42 -5.69
CA GLU A 176 49.46 -12.60 -6.26
C GLU A 176 50.98 -12.43 -6.31
N LYS A 177 51.48 -11.28 -6.78
CA LYS A 177 52.92 -10.99 -6.84
C LYS A 177 53.54 -10.94 -5.45
N GLU A 178 52.86 -10.36 -4.47
CA GLU A 178 53.31 -10.33 -3.08
C GLU A 178 53.33 -11.74 -2.48
N LYS A 179 52.32 -12.57 -2.76
CA LYS A 179 52.27 -13.97 -2.34
C LYS A 179 53.42 -14.78 -2.95
N MET A 180 53.69 -14.64 -4.24
CA MET A 180 54.81 -15.30 -4.92
C MET A 180 56.15 -14.89 -4.31
N LYS A 181 56.37 -13.60 -4.03
CA LYS A 181 57.58 -13.12 -3.34
C LYS A 181 57.71 -13.69 -1.93
N LYS A 182 56.61 -13.79 -1.18
CA LYS A 182 56.60 -14.40 0.15
C LYS A 182 56.95 -15.88 0.07
N GLU A 183 56.42 -16.61 -0.92
CA GLU A 183 56.74 -18.02 -1.16
C GLU A 183 58.21 -18.22 -1.54
N GLU A 184 58.76 -17.39 -2.43
CA GLU A 184 60.16 -17.42 -2.83
C GLU A 184 61.10 -17.12 -1.66
N ASN A 185 60.79 -16.10 -0.85
CA ASN A 185 61.56 -15.78 0.36
C ASN A 185 61.53 -16.94 1.37
N LEU A 186 60.36 -17.55 1.60
CA LEU A 186 60.24 -18.73 2.46
C LEU A 186 61.03 -19.92 1.89
N ARG A 187 61.05 -20.09 0.56
CA ARG A 187 61.81 -21.14 -0.12
C ARG A 187 63.32 -20.94 0.02
N GLU A 188 63.80 -19.73 -0.16
CA GLU A 188 65.22 -19.38 0.02
C GLU A 188 65.64 -19.57 1.48
N LEU A 189 64.84 -19.09 2.44
CA LEU A 189 65.09 -19.30 3.87
C LEU A 189 65.16 -20.79 4.21
N ALA A 190 64.25 -21.60 3.65
CA ALA A 190 64.25 -23.05 3.85
C ALA A 190 65.47 -23.72 3.19
N GLN A 191 65.90 -23.27 2.02
CA GLN A 191 67.10 -23.78 1.35
C GLN A 191 68.36 -23.44 2.16
N LYS A 192 68.51 -22.19 2.60
CA LYS A 192 69.61 -21.73 3.46
C LYS A 192 69.65 -22.49 4.79
N ALA A 193 68.49 -22.78 5.38
CA ALA A 193 68.41 -23.62 6.57
C ALA A 193 68.88 -25.07 6.31
N ARG A 194 68.59 -25.63 5.13
CA ARG A 194 69.10 -26.96 4.72
C ARG A 194 70.60 -26.96 4.45
N GLU A 195 71.13 -25.94 3.79
CA GLU A 195 72.57 -25.79 3.51
C GLU A 195 73.37 -25.65 4.81
N ASN A 196 72.91 -24.82 5.75
CA ASN A 196 73.52 -24.70 7.07
C ASN A 196 73.49 -26.04 7.82
N ARG A 197 72.37 -26.80 7.75
CA ARG A 197 72.29 -28.14 8.36
C ARG A 197 73.24 -29.15 7.69
N ALA A 198 73.39 -29.10 6.37
CA ALA A 198 74.32 -29.95 5.63
C ALA A 198 75.80 -29.60 5.90
N GLY A 199 76.11 -28.32 6.14
CA GLY A 199 77.43 -27.87 6.58
C GLY A 199 77.82 -28.39 7.97
N PHE A 200 76.86 -28.59 8.87
CA PHE A 200 77.08 -29.17 10.20
C PHE A 200 77.12 -30.72 10.21
N SER A 201 76.58 -31.42 9.20
CA SER A 201 76.55 -32.90 9.20
C SER A 201 77.88 -33.57 8.82
N ASN A 202 78.89 -32.81 8.38
CA ASN A 202 80.18 -33.37 7.97
C ASN A 202 81.23 -33.46 9.10
N GLN A 203 80.87 -33.11 10.35
CA GLN A 203 81.75 -33.23 11.53
C GLN A 203 81.33 -34.31 12.54
N GLN A 204 80.21 -35.03 12.30
CA GLN A 204 79.64 -36.00 13.24
C GLN A 204 79.63 -37.46 12.74
N ALA A 205 80.40 -37.77 11.68
CA ALA A 205 80.50 -39.11 11.10
C ALA A 205 81.82 -39.84 11.44
N SER A 206 82.45 -39.54 12.58
CA SER A 206 83.60 -40.31 13.10
C SER A 206 83.53 -40.45 14.64
N LYS A 207 83.78 -41.67 15.14
CA LYS A 207 83.58 -42.22 16.52
C LYS A 207 82.15 -42.71 16.78
N SER A 208 81.89 -43.96 17.19
CA SER A 208 82.75 -45.07 17.64
C SER A 208 81.93 -46.35 17.69
N ASP A 209 82.59 -47.46 17.41
CA ASP A 209 82.13 -48.84 17.56
C ASP A 209 82.28 -49.34 19.01
N GLU A 210 81.46 -50.36 19.36
CA GLU A 210 81.53 -51.30 20.50
C GLU A 210 81.40 -50.75 21.95
N SER A 211 80.82 -51.42 22.95
CA SER A 211 79.99 -52.63 23.15
C SER A 211 79.55 -52.59 24.64
N ASN A 212 78.42 -53.21 25.03
CA ASN A 212 78.30 -54.12 26.21
C ASN A 212 76.83 -54.34 26.68
N SER A 213 76.37 -55.57 26.44
CA SER A 213 75.52 -56.46 27.26
C SER A 213 74.17 -56.04 27.89
N GLU A 214 73.17 -56.88 27.57
CA GLU A 214 72.37 -57.66 28.53
C GLU A 214 70.86 -57.33 28.61
N TYR A 215 70.06 -58.40 28.49
CA TYR A 215 68.61 -58.55 28.63
C TYR A 215 67.71 -58.28 27.41
N ASP A 216 67.92 -59.18 26.45
CA ASP A 216 66.95 -59.99 25.73
C ASP A 216 65.48 -60.00 26.25
N SER A 217 64.57 -59.54 25.39
CA SER A 217 63.15 -59.91 25.36
C SER A 217 62.69 -59.81 23.91
N GLU A 218 62.68 -60.96 23.22
CA GLU A 218 62.55 -61.12 21.77
C GLU A 218 61.20 -60.70 21.13
N GLU A 219 60.28 -60.04 21.84
CA GLU A 219 59.01 -59.56 21.26
C GLU A 219 59.02 -58.08 20.80
N ASP A 220 59.93 -57.24 21.31
CA ASP A 220 59.90 -55.79 21.03
C ASP A 220 60.71 -55.36 19.78
N SER A 221 61.68 -56.19 19.35
CA SER A 221 62.56 -55.88 18.21
C SER A 221 61.88 -56.10 16.84
N PHE A 222 61.03 -57.14 16.74
CA PHE A 222 60.25 -57.42 15.52
C PHE A 222 59.18 -56.35 15.27
N SER A 223 58.55 -55.84 16.34
CA SER A 223 57.52 -54.80 16.29
C SER A 223 58.09 -53.45 15.82
N LYS A 224 59.25 -53.01 16.34
CA LYS A 224 59.93 -51.76 15.91
C LYS A 224 60.44 -51.82 14.46
N MET A 225 60.97 -52.96 14.02
CA MET A 225 61.42 -53.13 12.63
C MET A 225 60.23 -53.12 11.65
N LYS A 226 59.11 -53.73 12.04
CA LYS A 226 57.85 -53.74 11.29
C LYS A 226 57.20 -52.35 11.24
N GLU A 227 57.19 -51.60 12.34
CA GLU A 227 56.70 -50.20 12.35
C GLU A 227 57.52 -49.29 11.43
N ARG A 228 58.85 -49.47 11.39
CA ARG A 228 59.73 -48.69 10.50
C ARG A 228 59.48 -48.98 9.02
N ASP A 229 59.26 -50.24 8.67
CA ASP A 229 58.91 -50.63 7.30
C ASP A 229 57.47 -50.25 6.94
N GLU A 230 56.54 -50.28 7.89
CA GLU A 230 55.18 -49.75 7.69
C GLU A 230 55.19 -48.24 7.46
N LEU A 231 56.02 -47.48 8.18
CA LEU A 231 56.20 -46.04 7.96
C LEU A 231 56.80 -45.71 6.58
N ARG A 232 57.80 -46.49 6.14
CA ARG A 232 58.35 -46.35 4.78
C ARG A 232 57.28 -46.63 3.72
N ARG A 233 56.53 -47.71 3.90
CA ARG A 233 55.45 -48.12 2.99
C ARG A 233 54.29 -47.12 2.98
N GLN A 234 53.93 -46.56 4.14
CA GLN A 234 52.91 -45.52 4.26
C GLN A 234 53.35 -44.24 3.55
N LYS A 235 54.58 -43.77 3.78
CA LYS A 235 55.14 -42.61 3.06
C LYS A 235 55.17 -42.80 1.56
N GLN A 236 55.46 -44.01 1.09
CA GLN A 236 55.46 -44.32 -0.33
C GLN A 236 54.04 -44.28 -0.91
N LYS A 237 53.06 -44.85 -0.19
CA LYS A 237 51.64 -44.78 -0.57
C LYS A 237 51.07 -43.36 -0.53
N GLU A 238 51.47 -42.53 0.44
CA GLU A 238 51.05 -41.13 0.51
C GLU A 238 51.61 -40.32 -0.65
N ARG A 239 52.91 -40.47 -0.95
CA ARG A 239 53.55 -39.80 -2.08
C ARG A 239 52.94 -40.24 -3.41
N GLU A 240 52.59 -41.51 -3.54
CA GLU A 240 51.90 -42.05 -4.72
C GLU A 240 50.47 -41.49 -4.84
N LYS A 241 49.72 -41.42 -3.73
CA LYS A 241 48.39 -40.80 -3.69
C LYS A 241 48.45 -39.32 -4.04
N GLU A 242 49.41 -38.58 -3.48
CA GLU A 242 49.63 -37.16 -3.75
C GLU A 242 50.05 -36.93 -5.20
N TYR A 243 50.91 -37.79 -5.75
CA TYR A 243 51.27 -37.76 -7.16
C TYR A 243 50.04 -38.00 -8.05
N ARG A 244 49.18 -38.98 -7.73
CA ARG A 244 47.89 -39.21 -8.40
C ARG A 244 46.96 -38.00 -8.29
N LEU A 245 46.82 -37.42 -7.10
CA LEU A 245 45.99 -36.24 -6.83
C LEU A 245 46.51 -34.98 -7.53
N SER A 246 47.83 -34.84 -7.72
CA SER A 246 48.43 -33.74 -8.48
C SER A 246 48.28 -33.93 -9.99
N LYS A 247 48.22 -35.19 -10.45
CA LYS A 247 48.02 -35.56 -11.86
C LYS A 247 46.54 -35.56 -12.25
N MET A 248 45.62 -35.59 -11.28
CA MET A 248 44.18 -35.38 -11.50
C MET A 248 43.91 -33.91 -11.84
N GLY A 249 43.00 -33.65 -12.79
CA GLY A 249 42.56 -32.30 -13.13
C GLY A 249 41.88 -31.58 -11.95
N SER A 250 41.83 -30.24 -12.01
CA SER A 250 41.30 -29.37 -10.95
C SER A 250 39.88 -29.75 -10.51
N GLU A 251 39.01 -30.14 -11.45
CA GLU A 251 37.62 -30.57 -11.18
C GLU A 251 37.53 -31.92 -10.46
N ALA A 252 38.45 -32.86 -10.73
CA ALA A 252 38.46 -34.17 -10.08
C ALA A 252 39.03 -34.08 -8.65
N ARG A 253 39.99 -33.17 -8.43
CA ARG A 253 40.58 -32.88 -7.12
C ARG A 253 39.56 -32.22 -6.18
N THR A 254 38.76 -31.27 -6.67
CA THR A 254 37.67 -30.67 -5.87
C THR A 254 36.59 -31.68 -5.53
N LYS A 255 36.17 -32.57 -6.45
CA LYS A 255 35.20 -33.64 -6.14
C LYS A 255 35.70 -34.61 -5.05
N TYR A 256 37.01 -34.94 -5.04
CA TYR A 256 37.60 -35.78 -3.99
C TYR A 256 37.63 -35.09 -2.61
N LEU A 257 37.92 -33.79 -2.58
CA LEU A 257 37.91 -32.98 -1.35
C LEU A 257 36.48 -32.80 -0.81
N SER A 258 35.51 -32.48 -1.68
CA SER A 258 34.10 -32.34 -1.29
C SER A 258 33.49 -33.65 -0.77
N ARG A 259 33.96 -34.81 -1.23
CA ARG A 259 33.53 -36.11 -0.70
C ARG A 259 34.00 -36.34 0.75
N ASN A 260 35.15 -35.78 1.14
CA ASN A 260 35.63 -35.80 2.53
C ASN A 260 34.97 -34.73 3.41
N ASP A 261 34.53 -33.61 2.83
CA ASP A 261 33.81 -32.57 3.57
C ASP A 261 32.42 -33.02 4.03
N ASN A 262 31.83 -34.01 3.36
CA ASN A 262 30.54 -34.62 3.70
C ASN A 262 30.63 -35.75 4.75
N ARG A 263 31.73 -35.86 5.53
CA ARG A 263 31.76 -36.77 6.68
C ARG A 263 30.89 -36.23 7.79
N ASP A 264 30.03 -37.09 8.31
CA ASP A 264 29.11 -36.78 9.40
C ASP A 264 29.88 -36.26 10.62
N ILE A 265 29.24 -35.35 11.35
CA ILE A 265 29.84 -34.60 12.46
C ILE A 265 30.42 -35.56 13.52
N SER A 266 29.85 -36.75 13.68
CA SER A 266 30.34 -37.81 14.57
C SER A 266 31.72 -38.36 14.15
N GLU A 267 32.00 -38.54 12.85
CA GLU A 267 33.30 -39.00 12.36
C GLU A 267 34.37 -37.91 12.49
N LYS A 268 33.98 -36.64 12.34
CA LYS A 268 34.87 -35.48 12.57
C LYS A 268 35.23 -35.31 14.06
N ILE A 269 34.31 -35.66 14.97
CA ILE A 269 34.56 -35.68 16.41
C ILE A 269 35.50 -36.84 16.77
N SER A 270 35.25 -38.04 16.25
CA SER A 270 36.09 -39.22 16.50
C SER A 270 37.53 -39.08 15.96
N LEU A 271 37.73 -38.25 14.93
CA LEU A 271 39.06 -37.92 14.39
C LEU A 271 39.73 -36.71 15.07
N GLY A 272 39.13 -36.11 16.10
CA GLY A 272 39.73 -35.04 16.90
C GLY A 272 39.97 -33.71 16.17
N LEU A 273 39.39 -33.53 14.97
CA LEU A 273 39.59 -32.36 14.11
C LEU A 273 38.66 -31.18 14.47
N ALA A 274 37.62 -31.42 15.27
CA ALA A 274 36.68 -30.38 15.68
C ALA A 274 37.17 -29.66 16.95
N ARG A 275 37.64 -28.42 16.82
CA ARG A 275 37.84 -27.52 17.97
C ARG A 275 36.45 -27.05 18.43
N PRO A 276 36.03 -27.31 19.68
CA PRO A 276 34.76 -26.77 20.16
C PRO A 276 34.84 -25.24 20.16
N THR A 277 33.93 -24.58 19.44
CA THR A 277 33.78 -23.12 19.53
C THR A 277 33.18 -22.82 20.90
N ALA A 278 34.01 -22.37 21.84
CA ALA A 278 33.54 -21.87 23.12
C ALA A 278 32.78 -20.56 22.90
N SER A 279 31.50 -20.65 22.56
CA SER A 279 30.63 -19.49 22.37
C SER A 279 30.25 -18.94 23.74
N LYS A 280 30.74 -17.74 24.08
CA LYS A 280 30.32 -16.98 25.28
C LYS A 280 28.82 -16.67 25.29
N ASP A 281 28.13 -16.85 24.17
CA ASP A 281 26.70 -16.55 23.98
C ASP A 281 25.74 -17.49 24.70
N SER A 282 26.18 -18.66 25.19
CA SER A 282 25.29 -19.55 25.96
C SER A 282 25.07 -19.10 27.41
N LEU A 283 25.68 -17.99 27.84
CA LEU A 283 25.58 -17.45 29.20
C LEU A 283 24.52 -16.35 29.34
N MET A 284 23.87 -15.93 28.26
CA MET A 284 22.89 -14.84 28.26
C MET A 284 21.53 -15.32 27.76
N ASP A 285 20.44 -14.92 28.43
CA ASP A 285 19.07 -15.27 28.03
C ASP A 285 18.68 -14.52 26.75
N SER A 286 18.23 -15.26 25.74
CA SER A 286 17.80 -14.71 24.44
C SER A 286 16.62 -13.75 24.55
N ARG A 287 15.81 -13.86 25.61
CA ARG A 287 14.68 -12.94 25.87
C ARG A 287 15.15 -11.53 26.22
N LEU A 288 16.36 -11.40 26.79
CA LEU A 288 16.90 -10.10 27.20
C LEU A 288 17.35 -9.25 26.00
N PHE A 289 17.83 -9.89 24.92
CA PHE A 289 18.32 -9.20 23.72
C PHE A 289 17.23 -8.60 22.84
N ASN A 290 15.98 -9.06 22.98
CA ASN A 290 14.85 -8.59 22.20
C ASN A 290 13.98 -7.56 22.94
N GLN A 291 14.46 -7.01 24.07
CA GLN A 291 13.77 -5.93 24.77
C GLN A 291 14.06 -4.58 24.10
N VAL A 292 13.00 -3.86 23.72
CA VAL A 292 13.04 -2.61 22.94
C VAL A 292 13.30 -1.36 23.82
N GLU A 293 13.45 -1.52 25.13
CA GLU A 293 13.48 -0.42 26.12
C GLU A 293 14.73 0.49 26.06
N GLY A 294 15.72 0.21 25.21
CA GLY A 294 16.98 0.95 25.20
C GLY A 294 17.06 2.19 24.28
N ILE A 295 16.36 2.22 23.15
CA ILE A 295 16.52 3.28 22.13
C ILE A 295 15.32 4.23 22.09
N ALA A 296 14.13 3.75 22.46
CA ALA A 296 12.89 4.52 22.35
C ALA A 296 12.63 5.48 23.53
N SER A 297 13.31 5.32 24.67
CA SER A 297 13.08 6.13 25.89
C SER A 297 13.81 7.48 25.89
N GLY A 298 14.88 7.63 25.10
CA GLY A 298 15.80 8.79 25.19
C GLY A 298 15.70 9.85 24.10
N PHE A 299 14.90 9.63 23.05
CA PHE A 299 14.70 10.61 21.96
C PHE A 299 13.30 11.19 22.06
N ARG A 300 13.13 12.30 22.80
CA ARG A 300 11.81 12.94 23.00
C ARG A 300 11.92 14.45 22.79
N ASP A 301 10.89 14.99 22.16
CA ASP A 301 10.72 16.41 21.87
C ASP A 301 10.21 17.13 23.13
N ASP A 302 10.78 18.29 23.50
CA ASP A 302 10.47 19.00 24.76
C ASP A 302 8.99 19.43 24.85
N ASP A 303 8.29 19.52 23.71
CA ASP A 303 6.88 19.91 23.62
C ASP A 303 5.90 18.74 23.87
N ALA A 304 6.37 17.48 23.88
CA ALA A 304 5.53 16.33 24.15
C ALA A 304 5.50 16.06 25.67
N TYR A 305 4.35 16.29 26.33
CA TYR A 305 4.15 16.00 27.77
C TYR A 305 4.15 14.49 28.03
N ASN A 306 5.34 13.96 28.32
CA ASN A 306 5.63 12.54 28.23
C ASN A 306 6.45 12.06 29.45
N ILE A 307 6.03 12.47 30.66
CA ILE A 307 6.78 12.28 31.93
C ILE A 307 6.86 10.81 32.39
N TYR A 308 5.95 9.94 31.92
CA TYR A 308 5.87 8.54 32.36
C TYR A 308 6.21 7.57 31.22
N ASP A 309 6.90 6.48 31.56
CA ASP A 309 7.30 5.42 30.63
C ASP A 309 6.15 4.47 30.26
N LYS A 310 5.13 4.38 31.11
CA LYS A 310 3.96 3.51 30.92
C LYS A 310 2.66 4.33 30.92
N PRO A 311 1.71 4.04 30.02
CA PRO A 311 0.41 4.70 30.02
C PRO A 311 -0.36 4.32 31.30
N LEU A 312 -1.14 5.27 31.82
CA LEU A 312 -1.95 5.06 33.03
C LEU A 312 -3.00 3.95 32.86
N PHE A 313 -3.47 3.70 31.63
CA PHE A 313 -4.45 2.67 31.31
C PHE A 313 -3.90 1.65 30.30
N SER A 314 -3.94 0.37 30.67
CA SER A 314 -3.51 -0.76 29.81
C SER A 314 -4.35 -0.91 28.53
N GLY A 315 -5.52 -0.26 28.45
CA GLY A 315 -6.39 -0.31 27.28
C GLY A 315 -5.98 0.62 26.14
N SER A 316 -5.17 1.65 26.41
CA SER A 316 -4.82 2.66 25.40
C SER A 316 -3.84 2.15 24.33
N THR A 317 -3.09 1.08 24.62
CA THR A 317 -2.09 0.47 23.72
C THR A 317 -2.45 -0.97 23.34
N ALA A 318 -3.58 -1.50 23.87
CA ALA A 318 -4.05 -2.83 23.51
C ALA A 318 -4.74 -2.78 22.13
N ASN A 319 -4.14 -3.40 21.13
CA ASN A 319 -4.66 -3.42 19.74
C ASN A 319 -6.00 -4.14 19.57
N SER A 320 -6.59 -4.69 20.64
CA SER A 320 -7.97 -5.17 20.70
C SER A 320 -8.34 -5.59 22.13
N ILE A 321 -9.50 -5.15 22.63
CA ILE A 321 -10.01 -5.53 23.96
C ILE A 321 -10.70 -6.90 23.92
N TYR A 322 -11.31 -7.27 22.79
CA TYR A 322 -11.92 -8.59 22.59
C TYR A 322 -11.84 -8.96 21.11
N LYS A 323 -11.26 -10.12 20.80
CA LYS A 323 -11.28 -10.73 19.47
C LYS A 323 -11.80 -12.16 19.63
N PRO A 324 -13.05 -12.46 19.24
CA PRO A 324 -13.56 -13.83 19.31
C PRO A 324 -12.79 -14.69 18.30
N THR A 325 -12.13 -15.73 18.78
CA THR A 325 -11.44 -16.73 17.96
C THR A 325 -12.43 -17.82 17.58
N ARG A 326 -12.99 -17.77 16.37
CA ARG A 326 -13.94 -18.79 15.87
C ARG A 326 -13.37 -20.21 15.71
N ASN A 327 -12.11 -20.42 16.11
CA ASN A 327 -11.38 -21.67 15.94
C ASN A 327 -10.85 -22.26 17.26
N THR A 328 -11.18 -21.68 18.42
CA THR A 328 -10.79 -22.29 19.71
C THR A 328 -11.86 -23.22 20.27
N ASP A 329 -13.11 -22.99 19.92
CA ASP A 329 -14.24 -23.78 20.47
C ASP A 329 -14.39 -25.14 19.78
N ASP A 330 -13.85 -25.31 18.57
CA ASP A 330 -13.89 -26.58 17.80
C ASP A 330 -12.92 -27.67 18.34
N TYR A 331 -12.13 -27.37 19.38
CA TYR A 331 -11.17 -28.33 19.95
C TYR A 331 -11.65 -29.00 21.25
N GLU A 332 -12.80 -28.61 21.81
CA GLU A 332 -13.35 -29.22 23.02
C GLU A 332 -14.38 -30.33 22.73
N ASP A 333 -14.91 -30.42 21.51
CA ASP A 333 -15.90 -31.43 21.13
C ASP A 333 -15.28 -32.66 20.42
N GLN A 334 -15.75 -33.86 20.78
CA GLN A 334 -15.28 -35.15 20.22
C GLN A 334 -15.43 -35.26 18.69
N GLU A 335 -16.31 -34.46 18.07
CA GLU A 335 -16.46 -34.42 16.62
C GLU A 335 -15.36 -33.61 15.91
N GLY A 336 -14.78 -32.60 16.57
CA GLY A 336 -13.66 -31.81 16.04
C GLY A 336 -12.37 -32.62 15.93
N VAL A 337 -12.13 -33.51 16.90
CA VAL A 337 -10.98 -34.44 16.88
C VAL A 337 -11.11 -35.47 15.75
N ASN A 338 -12.33 -35.98 15.53
CA ASN A 338 -12.62 -36.93 14.44
C ASN A 338 -12.51 -36.28 13.05
N ASN A 339 -12.86 -35.01 12.90
CA ASN A 339 -12.64 -34.26 11.66
C ASN A 339 -11.15 -33.93 11.43
N MET A 340 -10.36 -33.72 12.49
CA MET A 340 -8.91 -33.53 12.37
C MET A 340 -8.18 -34.84 12.02
N LEU A 341 -8.65 -36.00 12.53
CA LEU A 341 -8.15 -37.33 12.15
C LEU A 341 -8.47 -37.70 10.68
N LYS A 342 -9.58 -37.19 10.13
CA LYS A 342 -9.90 -37.34 8.69
C LYS A 342 -9.03 -36.45 7.80
N GLN A 343 -8.46 -35.38 8.33
CA GLN A 343 -7.52 -34.51 7.61
C GLN A 343 -6.09 -34.91 7.95
N ASP A 344 -5.69 -36.07 7.42
CA ASP A 344 -4.37 -36.63 7.62
C ASP A 344 -3.27 -35.70 7.04
N ARG A 345 -2.36 -35.25 7.91
CA ARG A 345 -1.29 -34.28 7.59
C ARG A 345 -0.08 -34.90 6.90
N PHE A 346 -0.12 -36.20 6.58
CA PHE A 346 0.87 -36.87 5.75
C PHE A 346 0.23 -37.33 4.44
N GLY A 347 0.59 -36.64 3.35
CA GLY A 347 -0.04 -36.74 2.03
C GLY A 347 0.03 -38.11 1.36
N ALA A 348 -0.85 -39.02 1.74
CA ALA A 348 -1.09 -40.31 1.09
C ALA A 348 -2.38 -40.35 0.25
N ASN A 349 -2.74 -39.22 -0.38
CA ASN A 349 -3.82 -39.19 -1.38
C ASN A 349 -3.53 -38.17 -2.49
N LEU A 350 -2.46 -38.42 -3.24
CA LEU A 350 -2.08 -37.68 -4.45
C LEU A 350 -2.92 -38.09 -5.67
N SER A 351 -4.22 -38.32 -5.49
CA SER A 351 -5.15 -38.68 -6.58
C SER A 351 -6.58 -38.23 -6.28
N SER A 352 -6.82 -36.93 -6.03
CA SER A 352 -8.14 -36.31 -6.19
C SER A 352 -8.14 -34.77 -6.09
N ARG A 353 -7.29 -34.07 -6.85
CA ARG A 353 -7.47 -32.62 -7.05
C ARG A 353 -7.46 -32.33 -8.54
N GLY A 354 -8.64 -32.41 -9.13
CA GLY A 354 -8.89 -32.07 -10.53
C GLY A 354 -8.67 -30.59 -10.83
N PHE A 355 -8.57 -30.31 -12.12
CA PHE A 355 -8.46 -29.00 -12.75
C PHE A 355 -9.57 -28.04 -12.26
N LYS A 356 -9.24 -26.75 -12.08
CA LYS A 356 -10.15 -25.74 -11.55
C LYS A 356 -11.36 -25.59 -12.50
N GLY A 357 -12.51 -26.12 -12.10
CA GLY A 357 -13.75 -26.13 -12.90
C GLY A 357 -14.60 -27.39 -12.77
N ALA A 358 -14.11 -28.46 -12.14
CA ALA A 358 -14.85 -29.70 -11.92
C ALA A 358 -14.91 -30.06 -10.43
N ASP A 359 -15.85 -29.45 -9.70
CA ASP A 359 -16.38 -30.04 -8.45
C ASP A 359 -17.86 -30.39 -8.65
N PRO A 360 -18.32 -31.58 -8.23
CA PRO A 360 -19.67 -32.04 -8.47
C PRO A 360 -20.69 -31.36 -7.52
N SER A 361 -21.72 -30.80 -8.15
CA SER A 361 -23.07 -30.53 -7.64
C SER A 361 -23.23 -29.65 -6.38
N GLN A 362 -23.68 -28.40 -6.61
CA GLN A 362 -24.72 -27.80 -5.77
C GLN A 362 -25.93 -27.42 -6.64
N SER A 363 -27.10 -27.90 -6.23
CA SER A 363 -28.42 -27.69 -6.82
C SER A 363 -28.82 -26.20 -6.82
N ARG A 364 -29.04 -25.63 -8.01
CA ARG A 364 -29.62 -24.29 -8.17
C ARG A 364 -31.14 -24.39 -8.11
N SER A 365 -31.73 -23.87 -7.03
CA SER A 365 -33.16 -23.55 -6.92
C SER A 365 -33.28 -22.06 -6.59
N GLY A 366 -33.84 -21.30 -7.52
CA GLY A 366 -34.09 -19.85 -7.39
C GLY A 366 -34.59 -19.28 -8.72
N PRO A 367 -35.53 -18.31 -8.74
CA PRO A 367 -36.23 -17.91 -9.96
C PRO A 367 -35.36 -17.11 -10.93
N VAL A 368 -35.70 -17.24 -12.21
CA VAL A 368 -35.06 -16.65 -13.39
C VAL A 368 -35.40 -15.15 -13.51
N GLU A 369 -34.48 -14.41 -14.13
CA GLU A 369 -34.67 -13.23 -15.01
C GLU A 369 -33.98 -11.92 -14.59
N PHE A 370 -33.23 -11.34 -15.53
CA PHE A 370 -33.45 -9.96 -15.97
C PHE A 370 -33.25 -9.85 -17.50
N GLN A 371 -34.11 -9.05 -18.10
CA GLN A 371 -34.35 -8.86 -19.53
C GLN A 371 -33.26 -8.02 -20.20
N LYS A 372 -32.81 -8.45 -21.39
CA LYS A 372 -32.00 -7.64 -22.31
C LYS A 372 -32.97 -6.77 -23.13
N GLU A 373 -33.03 -5.47 -22.84
CA GLU A 373 -33.80 -4.56 -23.69
C GLU A 373 -33.21 -4.53 -25.10
N MET A 374 -34.09 -4.74 -26.09
CA MET A 374 -33.82 -4.47 -27.49
C MET A 374 -33.89 -2.97 -27.76
N SER A 375 -33.21 -2.57 -28.84
CA SER A 375 -33.42 -1.36 -29.64
C SER A 375 -32.82 -0.04 -29.15
N PHE A 376 -31.52 0.10 -29.35
CA PHE A 376 -30.98 1.21 -30.14
C PHE A 376 -29.85 0.64 -31.01
N ALA A 377 -29.90 0.87 -32.32
CA ALA A 377 -29.00 0.29 -33.29
C ALA A 377 -27.52 0.50 -32.90
N ASP A 378 -26.75 -0.59 -32.83
CA ASP A 378 -25.28 -0.55 -32.68
C ASP A 378 -24.68 0.21 -33.86
N PRO A 379 -24.17 1.45 -33.67
CA PRO A 379 -23.71 2.31 -34.76
C PRO A 379 -22.46 1.79 -35.46
N PHE A 380 -21.79 0.79 -34.88
CA PHE A 380 -20.48 0.33 -35.31
C PHE A 380 -20.45 -1.11 -35.83
N GLN A 381 -21.60 -1.79 -35.94
CA GLN A 381 -21.73 -3.17 -36.46
C GLN A 381 -20.63 -4.14 -35.95
N LEU A 382 -20.23 -3.98 -34.68
CA LEU A 382 -19.10 -4.71 -34.11
C LEU A 382 -19.41 -6.22 -33.95
N GLU A 383 -20.68 -6.55 -33.69
CA GLU A 383 -21.14 -7.94 -33.64
C GLU A 383 -21.13 -8.63 -35.01
N GLU A 384 -21.33 -7.89 -36.11
CA GLU A 384 -21.30 -8.45 -37.47
C GLU A 384 -19.86 -8.70 -37.94
N PHE A 385 -18.95 -7.76 -37.65
CA PHE A 385 -17.52 -7.90 -37.92
C PHE A 385 -16.87 -9.05 -37.14
N SER A 386 -17.28 -9.27 -35.89
CA SER A 386 -16.80 -10.40 -35.07
C SER A 386 -17.29 -11.77 -35.60
N ASN A 387 -18.48 -11.81 -36.18
CA ASN A 387 -19.04 -13.04 -36.77
C ASN A 387 -18.47 -13.34 -38.16
N GLU A 388 -17.99 -12.33 -38.88
CA GLU A 388 -17.35 -12.50 -40.18
C GLU A 388 -15.91 -13.03 -40.05
N LEU A 389 -15.18 -12.60 -39.01
CA LEU A 389 -13.85 -13.14 -38.70
C LEU A 389 -13.85 -14.60 -38.27
N SER A 390 -14.95 -15.09 -37.66
CA SER A 390 -15.05 -16.49 -37.22
C SER A 390 -15.48 -17.45 -38.33
N LYS A 391 -15.93 -16.95 -39.49
CA LYS A 391 -16.45 -17.76 -40.60
C LYS A 391 -15.47 -18.10 -41.73
N LYS A 392 -14.18 -17.73 -41.64
CA LYS A 392 -13.19 -18.10 -42.68
C LYS A 392 -12.07 -19.01 -42.17
N ARG A 393 -12.32 -20.32 -42.17
CA ARG A 393 -11.37 -21.37 -42.58
C ARG A 393 -12.14 -22.58 -43.15
N PRO A 394 -12.06 -22.88 -44.45
CA PRO A 394 -12.54 -24.16 -44.97
C PRO A 394 -11.48 -25.25 -44.75
N ALA A 395 -11.95 -26.45 -44.45
CA ALA A 395 -11.18 -27.68 -44.37
C ALA A 395 -10.88 -28.19 -45.79
N GLU A 396 -9.64 -28.58 -46.05
CA GLU A 396 -9.27 -29.44 -47.18
C GLU A 396 -9.03 -30.86 -46.65
N ASP A 397 -9.89 -31.78 -47.08
CA ASP A 397 -9.63 -33.22 -47.10
C ASP A 397 -8.72 -33.54 -48.30
N SER A 398 -7.66 -34.31 -48.08
CA SER A 398 -7.03 -35.10 -49.13
C SER A 398 -6.61 -36.48 -48.60
N ASP A 399 -7.46 -37.45 -48.90
CA ASP A 399 -7.12 -38.88 -48.96
C ASP A 399 -6.38 -39.15 -50.29
N SER A 400 -5.19 -39.76 -50.25
CA SER A 400 -4.68 -40.81 -51.18
C SER A 400 -3.16 -40.99 -51.03
N ASN A 401 -2.65 -41.88 -50.16
CA ASN A 401 -2.36 -43.32 -50.35
C ASN A 401 -0.94 -43.60 -50.96
N PRO A 402 -0.45 -44.86 -51.05
CA PRO A 402 0.59 -45.42 -50.18
C PRO A 402 1.81 -45.99 -50.95
N ASN A 403 2.79 -46.54 -50.24
CA ASN A 403 3.72 -47.58 -50.69
C ASN A 403 4.63 -47.38 -51.94
N LYS A 404 5.89 -47.76 -51.71
CA LYS A 404 6.82 -48.44 -52.65
C LYS A 404 7.55 -47.61 -53.74
N ARG A 405 8.88 -47.70 -53.57
CA ARG A 405 10.02 -47.56 -54.51
C ARG A 405 10.59 -46.18 -54.72
#